data_AF-A0A1G2CU28-F1
#
_entry.id   AF-A0A1G2CU28-F1
#
_cell.length_a   1.000
_cell.length_b   1.000
_cell.length_c   1.000
_cell.angle_alpha   90.00
_cell.angle_beta   90.00
_cell.angle_gamma   90.00
#
_symmetry.space_group_name_H-M   'P 1'
#
loop_
_entity.id
_entity.type
_entity.pdbx_description
1 polymer ?
#
loop_
_entity_poly.entity_id
_entity_poly.type
_entity_poly.pdbx_seq_one_letter_code
_entity_poly.pdbx_strand_id
1 'polypeptide(L)'
;MDPHVLEYIPEEDLRLFARICSVVEKLPNHDFGDPNLKQYKIKNAISCHILARALASFFPVGVASGLIQNCWEHSWLITKNGFVIDAYPVALYGGPVIVDARSCSPWYGFYGTRCSFVEHQTKEFLDRVHEVIVSIAVILQKK
;
A
#
# COMPACT_ATOMS: atom_id res chain seq x y z
N MET A 1 21.68 -14.01 -7.51
CA MET A 1 20.84 -14.92 -8.32
C MET A 1 19.46 -14.31 -8.26
N ASP A 2 18.96 -13.79 -9.38
CA ASP A 2 17.62 -13.22 -9.38
C ASP A 2 16.61 -14.36 -9.23
N PRO A 3 15.59 -14.22 -8.38
CA PRO A 3 14.57 -15.24 -8.25
C PRO A 3 13.93 -15.50 -9.62
N HIS A 4 13.95 -16.75 -10.09
CA HIS A 4 13.34 -17.17 -11.36
C HIS A 4 11.87 -16.70 -11.47
N VAL A 5 11.19 -16.58 -10.33
CA VAL A 5 9.80 -16.11 -10.27
C VAL A 5 9.60 -14.68 -10.80
N LEU A 6 10.64 -13.84 -10.81
CA LEU A 6 10.56 -12.47 -11.35
C LEU A 6 10.30 -12.45 -12.85
N GLU A 7 10.64 -13.50 -13.59
CA GLU A 7 10.36 -13.62 -15.03
C GLU A 7 8.86 -13.65 -15.36
N TYR A 8 8.01 -13.99 -14.38
CA TYR A 8 6.56 -14.02 -14.55
C TYR A 8 5.87 -12.69 -14.25
N ILE A 9 6.62 -11.68 -13.78
CA ILE A 9 6.11 -10.34 -13.52
C ILE A 9 6.62 -9.41 -14.63
N PRO A 10 5.72 -8.71 -15.34
CA PRO A 10 6.14 -7.75 -16.36
C PRO A 10 7.12 -6.72 -15.80
N GLU A 11 8.14 -6.38 -16.60
CA GLU A 11 9.24 -5.53 -16.15
C GLU A 11 8.76 -4.13 -15.72
N GLU A 12 7.70 -3.60 -16.35
CA GLU A 12 7.07 -2.36 -15.95
C GLU A 12 6.48 -2.41 -14.53
N ASP A 13 5.92 -3.54 -14.12
CA ASP A 13 5.35 -3.72 -12.79
C ASP A 13 6.44 -3.89 -11.75
N LEU A 14 7.55 -4.57 -12.09
CA LEU A 14 8.73 -4.65 -11.23
C LEU A 14 9.39 -3.28 -11.01
N ARG A 15 9.57 -2.48 -12.07
CA ARG A 15 10.10 -1.11 -11.96
C ARG A 15 9.17 -0.21 -11.15
N LEU A 16 7.87 -0.33 -11.38
CA LEU A 16 6.84 0.38 -10.62
C LEU A 16 6.91 0.02 -9.13
N PHE A 17 6.95 -1.27 -8.81
CA PHE A 17 7.08 -1.78 -7.45
C PHE A 17 8.35 -1.26 -6.78
N ALA A 18 9.52 -1.37 -7.43
CA ALA A 18 10.79 -0.87 -6.89
C ALA A 18 10.74 0.64 -6.59
N ARG A 19 10.08 1.44 -7.46
CA ARG A 19 9.90 2.87 -7.23
C ARG A 19 9.02 3.13 -6.00
N ILE A 20 7.92 2.41 -5.87
CA ILE A 20 7.02 2.48 -4.71
C ILE A 20 7.78 2.12 -3.42
N CYS A 21 8.52 1.01 -3.40
CA CYS A 21 9.36 0.63 -2.26
C CYS A 21 10.32 1.77 -1.87
N SER A 22 11.02 2.35 -2.84
CA SER A 22 11.96 3.44 -2.57
C SER A 22 11.30 4.70 -1.97
N VAL A 23 10.00 4.90 -2.19
CA VAL A 23 9.23 5.99 -1.59
C VAL A 23 8.82 5.60 -0.17
N VAL A 24 8.24 4.40 0.00
CA VAL A 24 7.76 3.91 1.30
C VAL A 24 8.90 3.86 2.32
N GLU A 25 10.07 3.35 1.94
CA GLU A 25 11.26 3.29 2.80
C GLU A 25 11.75 4.68 3.28
N LYS A 26 11.42 5.73 2.53
CA LYS A 26 11.85 7.11 2.83
C LYS A 26 10.77 7.92 3.56
N LEU A 27 9.57 7.36 3.76
CA LEU A 27 8.53 8.05 4.50
C LEU A 27 8.94 8.20 5.96
N PRO A 28 8.93 9.43 6.50
CA PRO A 28 9.20 9.67 7.90
C PRO A 28 8.07 9.03 8.73
N ASN A 29 8.44 8.22 9.72
CA ASN A 29 7.55 7.46 10.60
C ASN A 29 6.94 6.20 9.95
N HIS A 30 7.70 5.11 10.01
CA HIS A 30 7.18 3.74 9.90
C HIS A 30 6.41 3.35 11.18
N ASP A 31 5.66 4.28 11.79
CA ASP A 31 4.79 3.92 12.91
C ASP A 31 3.53 3.26 12.34
N PHE A 32 3.72 1.99 12.02
CA PHE A 32 2.72 1.05 11.57
C PHE A 32 1.99 0.39 12.76
N GLY A 33 2.01 1.04 13.93
CA GLY A 33 1.27 0.65 15.13
C GLY A 33 2.07 -0.21 16.12
N ASP A 34 3.20 0.30 16.64
CA ASP A 34 3.90 -0.39 17.75
C ASP A 34 3.08 -0.29 19.06
N PRO A 35 2.60 -1.41 19.62
CA PRO A 35 1.82 -1.40 20.86
C PRO A 35 2.62 -0.97 22.11
N ASN A 36 3.96 -0.94 22.05
CA ASN A 36 4.83 -0.61 23.19
C ASN A 36 5.25 0.87 23.24
N LEU A 37 5.00 1.65 22.17
CA LEU A 37 5.17 3.08 22.21
C LEU A 37 4.01 3.69 23.01
N LYS A 38 4.29 4.09 24.26
CA LYS A 38 3.37 4.76 25.21
C LYS A 38 2.73 6.07 24.70
N GLN A 39 2.91 6.41 23.43
CA GLN A 39 2.34 7.58 22.78
C GLN A 39 1.76 7.16 21.44
N TYR A 40 0.63 6.45 21.46
CA TYR A 40 -0.32 6.43 20.36
C TYR A 40 -0.81 7.88 20.11
N LYS A 41 0.01 8.69 19.44
CA LYS A 41 -0.51 9.82 18.68
C LYS A 41 -1.06 9.24 17.39
N ILE A 42 -2.20 8.54 17.49
CA ILE A 42 -3.00 7.99 16.38
C ILE A 42 -3.16 9.02 15.25
N LYS A 43 -3.18 10.31 15.61
CA LYS A 43 -3.22 11.44 14.69
C LYS A 43 -2.10 11.48 13.63
N ASN A 44 -0.94 10.85 13.87
CA ASN A 44 0.19 10.90 12.94
C ASN A 44 0.48 9.58 12.21
N ALA A 45 -0.22 8.48 12.54
CA ALA A 45 -0.01 7.19 11.87
C ALA A 45 -0.51 7.24 10.42
N ILE A 46 0.21 6.59 9.51
CA ILE A 46 -0.18 6.42 8.11
C ILE A 46 -0.85 5.04 8.01
N SER A 47 -2.16 4.98 7.81
CA SER A 47 -2.85 3.69 7.57
C SER A 47 -2.64 3.19 6.14
N CYS A 48 -2.89 1.91 5.90
CA CYS A 48 -2.87 1.31 4.55
C CYS A 48 -3.81 2.04 3.56
N HIS A 49 -4.99 2.48 4.03
CA HIS A 49 -5.96 3.23 3.23
C HIS A 49 -5.45 4.61 2.80
N ILE A 50 -4.75 5.31 3.70
CA ILE A 50 -4.12 6.61 3.41
C ILE A 50 -2.96 6.40 2.44
N LEU A 51 -2.07 5.45 2.74
CA LEU A 51 -0.86 5.20 1.95
C LEU A 51 -1.18 4.80 0.51
N ALA A 52 -2.12 3.85 0.31
CA ALA A 52 -2.51 3.41 -1.02
C ALA A 52 -3.06 4.57 -1.87
N ARG A 53 -3.92 5.42 -1.30
CA ARG A 53 -4.48 6.59 -2.00
C ARG A 53 -3.42 7.64 -2.31
N ALA A 54 -2.52 7.90 -1.36
CA ALA A 54 -1.43 8.86 -1.56
C ALA A 54 -0.47 8.40 -2.66
N LEU A 55 -0.07 7.12 -2.67
CA LEU A 55 0.79 6.55 -3.71
C LEU A 55 0.13 6.60 -5.10
N ALA A 56 -1.16 6.28 -5.20
CA ALA A 56 -1.89 6.33 -6.46
C ALA A 56 -1.98 7.74 -7.08
N SER A 57 -1.70 8.80 -6.31
CA SER A 57 -1.61 10.16 -6.84
C SER A 57 -0.34 10.42 -7.66
N PHE A 58 0.68 9.56 -7.55
CA PHE A 58 1.98 9.70 -8.23
C PHE A 58 2.31 8.56 -9.19
N PHE A 59 1.66 7.42 -9.02
CA PHE A 59 1.95 6.20 -9.76
C PHE A 59 0.74 5.74 -10.57
N PRO A 60 0.93 5.15 -11.76
CA PRO A 60 -0.17 4.71 -12.63
C PRO A 60 -0.77 3.37 -12.13
N VAL A 61 -1.45 3.42 -10.99
CA VAL A 61 -2.05 2.26 -10.31
C VAL A 61 -3.51 2.54 -9.95
N GLY A 62 -4.32 1.48 -9.93
CA GLY A 62 -5.63 1.51 -9.27
C GLY A 62 -5.47 1.42 -7.75
N VAL A 63 -6.51 1.82 -7.01
CA VAL A 63 -6.63 1.59 -5.57
C VAL A 63 -7.83 0.69 -5.33
N ALA A 64 -7.64 -0.34 -4.53
CA ALA A 64 -8.73 -1.14 -4.01
C ALA A 64 -8.80 -1.04 -2.48
N SER A 65 -10.02 -1.19 -1.97
CA SER A 65 -10.32 -1.34 -0.54
C SER A 65 -11.19 -2.58 -0.39
N GLY A 66 -10.96 -3.33 0.69
CA GLY A 66 -11.61 -4.61 0.87
C GLY A 66 -11.23 -5.25 2.19
N LEU A 67 -11.19 -6.57 2.22
CA LEU A 67 -10.78 -7.35 3.37
C LEU A 67 -9.57 -8.22 3.02
N ILE A 68 -8.54 -8.18 3.85
CA ILE A 68 -7.55 -9.26 3.91
C ILE A 68 -8.17 -10.45 4.66
N GLN A 69 -8.08 -11.64 4.07
CA GLN A 69 -8.54 -12.92 4.63
C GLN A 69 -10.00 -12.87 5.16
N ASN A 70 -10.84 -12.01 4.58
CA ASN A 70 -12.22 -11.75 5.00
C ASN A 70 -12.40 -11.25 6.45
N CYS A 71 -11.36 -10.74 7.12
CA CYS A 71 -11.43 -10.35 8.53
C CYS A 71 -10.84 -8.99 8.85
N TRP A 72 -9.91 -8.46 8.05
CA TRP A 72 -9.27 -7.16 8.31
C TRP A 72 -9.45 -6.21 7.15
N GLU A 73 -9.99 -5.02 7.41
CA GLU A 73 -10.12 -4.00 6.39
C GLU A 73 -8.76 -3.53 5.91
N HIS A 74 -8.60 -3.48 4.59
CA HIS A 74 -7.31 -3.18 3.98
C HIS A 74 -7.44 -2.46 2.66
N SER A 75 -6.36 -1.76 2.29
CA SER A 75 -6.24 -1.11 0.99
C SER A 75 -4.90 -1.39 0.35
N TRP A 76 -4.94 -1.68 -0.94
CA TRP A 76 -3.79 -2.02 -1.75
C TRP A 76 -3.85 -1.34 -3.12
N LEU A 77 -2.73 -1.37 -3.83
CA LEU A 77 -2.59 -0.86 -5.18
C LEU A 77 -2.77 -1.99 -6.19
N ILE A 78 -3.29 -1.67 -7.37
CA ILE A 78 -3.47 -2.62 -8.47
C ILE A 78 -2.69 -2.11 -9.68
N THR A 79 -1.78 -2.91 -10.22
CA THR A 79 -1.03 -2.59 -11.43
C THR A 79 -1.92 -2.70 -12.67
N LYS A 80 -1.46 -2.16 -13.81
CA LYS A 80 -2.17 -2.29 -15.08
C LYS A 80 -2.38 -3.77 -15.49
N ASN A 81 -1.45 -4.65 -15.12
CA ASN A 81 -1.53 -6.09 -15.42
C ASN A 81 -2.27 -6.90 -14.34
N GLY A 82 -2.87 -6.23 -13.36
CA GLY A 82 -3.71 -6.84 -12.32
C GLY A 82 -2.93 -7.46 -11.16
N PHE A 83 -1.65 -7.14 -10.99
CA PHE A 83 -0.91 -7.52 -9.78
C PHE A 83 -1.29 -6.61 -8.63
N VAL A 84 -1.26 -7.15 -7.42
CA VAL A 84 -1.46 -6.40 -6.19
C VAL A 84 -0.11 -5.91 -5.69
N ILE A 85 0.00 -4.61 -5.42
CA ILE A 85 1.09 -4.05 -4.63
C ILE A 85 0.50 -3.66 -3.27
N ASP A 86 0.89 -4.39 -2.24
CA ASP A 86 0.53 -4.09 -0.86
C ASP A 86 1.66 -3.27 -0.24
N ALA A 87 1.45 -1.95 -0.18
CA ALA A 87 2.44 -1.00 0.34
C ALA A 87 2.58 -1.06 1.87
N TYR A 88 1.64 -1.73 2.55
CA TYR A 88 1.62 -1.90 4.00
C TYR A 88 1.00 -3.26 4.31
N PRO A 89 1.74 -4.36 4.16
CA PRO A 89 1.19 -5.66 4.45
C PRO A 89 1.07 -5.88 5.96
N VAL A 90 -0.17 -5.83 6.48
CA VAL A 90 -0.49 -5.93 7.92
C VAL A 90 0.01 -7.25 8.57
N ALA A 91 0.26 -8.29 7.76
CA ALA A 91 0.72 -9.60 8.22
C ALA A 91 2.20 -9.90 7.92
N LEU A 92 2.96 -8.97 7.34
CA LEU A 92 4.35 -9.20 6.93
C LEU A 92 5.29 -8.12 7.47
N TYR A 93 6.30 -8.55 8.22
CA TYR A 93 7.41 -7.70 8.64
C TYR A 93 8.52 -7.75 7.59
N GLY A 94 8.39 -6.92 6.55
CA GLY A 94 9.36 -6.88 5.45
C GLY A 94 9.25 -5.69 4.49
N GLY A 95 8.30 -4.78 4.72
CA GLY A 95 8.01 -3.66 3.80
C GLY A 95 6.98 -4.05 2.72
N PRO A 96 6.85 -3.22 1.67
CA PRO A 96 5.90 -3.48 0.59
C PRO A 96 6.11 -4.83 -0.09
N VAL A 97 5.02 -5.43 -0.59
CA VAL A 97 5.07 -6.68 -1.37
C VAL A 97 4.29 -6.55 -2.67
N ILE A 98 4.72 -7.29 -3.68
CA ILE A 98 3.97 -7.51 -4.92
C ILE A 98 3.48 -8.96 -4.96
N VAL A 99 2.20 -9.14 -5.25
CA VAL A 99 1.52 -10.43 -5.19
C VAL A 99 0.68 -10.61 -6.44
N ASP A 100 0.77 -11.79 -7.07
CA ASP A 100 -0.25 -12.22 -8.00
C ASP A 100 -1.47 -12.67 -7.19
N ALA A 101 -2.56 -11.90 -7.22
CA ALA A 101 -3.82 -12.25 -6.56
C ALA A 101 -4.96 -12.45 -7.58
N ARG A 102 -4.64 -12.83 -8.81
CA ARG A 102 -5.62 -13.13 -9.87
C ARG A 102 -6.22 -14.54 -9.66
N SER A 103 -7.29 -14.88 -10.40
CA SER A 103 -8.17 -16.04 -10.15
C SER A 103 -7.50 -17.42 -10.01
N CYS A 104 -6.30 -17.61 -10.54
CA CYS A 104 -5.55 -18.86 -10.43
C CYS A 104 -4.47 -18.87 -9.34
N SER A 105 -4.29 -17.75 -8.62
CA SER A 105 -3.33 -17.64 -7.55
C SER A 105 -3.89 -18.17 -6.22
N PRO A 106 -3.06 -18.83 -5.39
CA PRO A 106 -3.40 -19.12 -3.99
C PRO A 106 -3.81 -17.87 -3.19
N TRP A 107 -3.40 -16.68 -3.64
CA TRP A 107 -3.71 -15.40 -3.02
C TRP A 107 -5.03 -14.77 -3.49
N TYR A 108 -5.74 -15.35 -4.46
CA TYR A 108 -6.99 -14.78 -5.00
C TYR A 108 -8.03 -14.50 -3.90
N GLY A 109 -8.19 -15.42 -2.96
CA GLY A 109 -9.11 -15.27 -1.83
C GLY A 109 -8.56 -14.47 -0.65
N PHE A 110 -7.28 -14.08 -0.71
CA PHE A 110 -6.65 -13.30 0.36
C PHE A 110 -7.05 -11.83 0.29
N TYR A 111 -7.20 -11.27 -0.91
CA TYR A 111 -7.63 -9.89 -1.15
C TYR A 111 -9.09 -9.85 -1.63
N GLY A 112 -10.03 -9.79 -0.68
CA GLY A 112 -11.47 -9.80 -0.97
C GLY A 112 -12.03 -8.40 -1.22
N THR A 113 -12.91 -8.24 -2.21
CA THR A 113 -13.52 -6.93 -2.58
C THR A 113 -14.70 -6.51 -1.71
N ARG A 114 -15.09 -7.32 -0.73
CA ARG A 114 -16.09 -6.93 0.27
C ARG A 114 -15.46 -5.86 1.15
N CYS A 115 -15.99 -4.65 1.13
CA CYS A 115 -15.52 -3.54 1.93
C CYS A 115 -16.71 -2.91 2.67
N SER A 116 -16.65 -2.83 4.00
CA SER A 116 -17.64 -2.17 4.85
C SER A 116 -17.27 -0.72 5.17
N PHE A 117 -16.20 -0.20 4.57
CA PHE A 117 -15.51 0.97 5.07
C PHE A 117 -16.22 2.28 4.64
N VAL A 118 -17.16 2.74 5.48
CA VAL A 118 -17.97 3.95 5.29
C VAL A 118 -17.14 5.24 5.50
N GLU A 119 -15.97 5.18 6.14
CA GLU A 119 -15.22 6.36 6.60
C GLU A 119 -14.29 7.04 5.57
N HIS A 120 -14.31 6.61 4.31
CA HIS A 120 -13.33 7.02 3.28
C HIS A 120 -13.43 8.45 2.72
N GLN A 121 -14.39 9.24 3.19
CA GLN A 121 -14.67 10.56 2.62
C GLN A 121 -14.84 11.64 3.68
N THR A 122 -14.49 11.35 4.93
CA THR A 122 -14.46 12.41 5.94
C THR A 122 -13.37 13.43 5.55
N LYS A 123 -13.63 14.70 5.84
CA LYS A 123 -12.65 15.77 5.61
C LYS A 123 -11.32 15.44 6.32
N GLU A 124 -11.38 14.91 7.53
CA GLU A 124 -10.19 14.51 8.29
C GLU A 124 -9.38 13.44 7.55
N PHE A 125 -10.03 12.40 7.01
CA PHE A 125 -9.34 11.38 6.22
C PHE A 125 -8.66 11.97 4.98
N LEU A 126 -9.36 12.84 4.24
CA LEU A 126 -8.82 13.48 3.04
C LEU A 126 -7.66 14.43 3.35
N ASP A 127 -7.75 15.20 4.44
CA ASP A 127 -6.67 16.08 4.90
C ASP A 127 -5.42 15.24 5.22
N ARG A 128 -5.59 14.07 5.86
CA ARG A 128 -4.49 13.13 6.14
C ARG A 128 -3.89 12.51 4.88
N VAL A 129 -4.71 12.16 3.89
CA VAL A 129 -4.22 11.72 2.56
C VAL A 129 -3.38 12.82 1.91
N HIS A 130 -3.83 14.08 1.98
CA HIS A 130 -3.11 15.20 1.42
C HIS A 130 -1.75 15.44 2.10
N GLU A 131 -1.68 15.35 3.43
CA GLU A 131 -0.42 15.46 4.17
C GLU A 131 0.62 14.41 3.72
N VAL A 132 0.18 13.16 3.49
CA VAL A 132 1.06 12.10 2.99
C VAL A 132 1.44 12.35 1.53
N ILE A 133 0.53 12.85 0.69
CA ILE A 133 0.83 13.25 -0.69
C ILE A 133 1.95 14.31 -0.72
N VAL A 134 1.85 15.34 0.12
CA VAL A 134 2.90 16.38 0.22
C VAL A 134 4.24 15.77 0.65
N SER A 135 4.22 14.85 1.60
CA SER A 135 5.43 14.15 2.06
C SER A 135 6.08 13.31 0.94
N ILE A 136 5.28 12.59 0.15
CA ILE A 136 5.74 11.83 -1.01
C ILE A 136 6.31 12.76 -2.09
N ALA A 137 5.66 13.89 -2.37
CA ALA A 137 6.14 14.86 -3.35
C ALA A 137 7.55 15.36 -3.02
N VAL A 138 7.82 15.67 -1.75
CA VAL A 138 9.15 16.08 -1.27
C VAL A 138 10.19 14.98 -1.49
N ILE A 139 9.83 13.71 -1.26
CA ILE A 139 10.73 12.56 -1.50
C ILE A 139 11.06 12.42 -2.99
N LEU A 140 10.06 12.59 -3.85
CA LEU A 140 10.21 12.46 -5.29
C LEU A 140 11.00 13.61 -5.92
N GLN A 141 10.94 14.83 -5.36
CA GLN A 141 11.70 15.99 -5.83
C GLN A 141 13.19 15.98 -5.44
N LYS A 142 13.59 15.15 -4.47
CA LYS A 142 14.98 15.04 -4.00
C LYS A 142 15.84 14.05 -4.83
N LYS A 143 15.36 13.64 -6.00
CA LYS A 143 16.08 12.79 -6.97
C LYS A 143 16.34 13.59 -8.23
#